data_AF-A0AAW5E173-F1
#
_entry.id   AF-A0AAW5E173-F1
#
_cell.length_a   1.000
_cell.length_b   1.000
_cell.length_c   1.000
_cell.angle_alpha   90.00
_cell.angle_beta   90.00
_cell.angle_gamma   90.00
#
_symmetry.space_group_name_H-M   'P 1'
#
loop_
_entity.id
_entity.type
_entity.pdbx_description
1 polymer ?
#
loop_
_entity_poly.entity_id
_entity_poly.type
_entity_poly.pdbx_seq_one_letter_code
_entity_poly.pdbx_strand_id
1 'polypeptide(L)'
;MNEKKTLSEQEWVYNYLQDKKSPVPLVIGTRGTWGINGKMAIILIAFTIPDIMVFREMHNVVENPIRKVKYKNIVYFAVNIVEKKQVDYLINFWKEN
;
A
#
# COMPACT_ATOMS: atom_id res chain seq x y z
N MET A 1 6.32 -23.14 -18.66
CA MET A 1 5.70 -21.79 -18.51
C MET A 1 5.66 -21.48 -17.03
N ASN A 2 6.48 -20.54 -16.54
CA ASN A 2 6.36 -20.08 -15.15
C ASN A 2 5.12 -19.19 -15.07
N GLU A 3 4.05 -19.69 -14.47
CA GLU A 3 2.92 -18.87 -14.05
C GLU A 3 3.49 -17.74 -13.17
N LYS A 4 3.40 -16.49 -13.63
CA LYS A 4 3.71 -15.32 -12.79
C LYS A 4 2.70 -15.34 -11.65
N LYS A 5 3.07 -15.96 -10.54
CA LYS A 5 2.24 -16.03 -9.33
C LYS A 5 1.96 -14.60 -8.87
N THR A 6 0.71 -14.16 -8.98
CA THR A 6 0.29 -12.85 -8.50
C THR A 6 0.46 -12.81 -6.98
N LEU A 7 1.37 -11.98 -6.48
CA LEU A 7 1.59 -11.83 -5.04
C LEU A 7 0.41 -11.09 -4.41
N SER A 8 -0.05 -11.56 -3.26
CA SER A 8 -0.96 -10.81 -2.40
C SER A 8 -0.24 -9.63 -1.73
N GLU A 9 -1.00 -8.66 -1.18
CA GLU A 9 -0.45 -7.53 -0.40
C GLU A 9 0.47 -8.05 0.71
N GLN A 10 -0.01 -9.03 1.47
CA GLN A 10 0.69 -9.61 2.61
C GLN A 10 2.00 -10.29 2.19
N GLU A 11 1.99 -11.07 1.12
CA GLU A 11 3.20 -11.73 0.59
C GLU A 11 4.19 -10.70 0.05
N TRP A 12 3.72 -9.66 -0.63
CA TRP A 12 4.58 -8.62 -1.17
C TRP A 12 5.29 -7.86 -0.04
N VAL A 13 4.55 -7.44 0.99
CA VAL A 13 5.12 -6.73 2.16
C VAL A 13 6.09 -7.61 2.92
N TYR A 14 5.74 -8.88 3.11
CA TYR A 14 6.61 -9.85 3.75
C TYR A 14 7.95 -9.96 3.03
N ASN A 15 7.93 -10.13 1.71
CA ASN A 15 9.15 -10.24 0.90
C ASN A 15 9.95 -8.92 0.94
N TYR A 16 9.29 -7.77 0.80
CA TYR A 16 9.95 -6.46 0.92
C TYR A 16 10.71 -6.30 2.23
N LEU A 17 10.12 -6.76 3.34
CA LEU A 17 10.74 -6.66 4.66
C LEU A 17 11.91 -7.63 4.88
N GLN A 18 11.92 -8.80 4.23
CA GLN A 18 13.05 -9.73 4.34
C GLN A 18 14.32 -9.16 3.71
N ASP A 19 14.17 -8.36 2.64
CA ASP A 19 15.29 -7.86 1.85
C ASP A 19 15.86 -6.52 2.36
N LYS A 20 15.33 -5.98 3.47
CA LYS A 20 15.64 -4.62 3.94
C LYS A 20 16.07 -4.59 5.41
N LYS A 21 17.27 -4.03 5.65
CA LYS A 21 17.77 -3.73 7.01
C LYS A 21 17.02 -2.57 7.69
N SER A 22 16.58 -1.59 6.90
CA SER A 22 15.84 -0.40 7.36
C SER A 22 14.69 -0.13 6.39
N PRO A 23 13.51 -0.74 6.62
CA PRO A 23 12.37 -0.59 5.72
C PRO A 23 11.72 0.79 5.90
N VAL A 24 11.23 1.37 4.80
CA VAL A 24 10.56 2.68 4.78
C VAL A 24 9.09 2.54 4.39
N PRO A 25 8.20 3.43 4.85
CA PRO A 25 6.82 3.48 4.38
C PRO A 25 6.76 3.49 2.85
N LEU A 26 5.75 2.82 2.29
CA LEU A 26 5.67 2.58 0.85
C LEU A 26 4.23 2.63 0.33
N VAL A 27 4.12 2.90 -0.96
CA VAL A 27 2.85 2.95 -1.69
C VAL A 27 2.86 1.84 -2.73
N ILE A 28 1.88 0.95 -2.68
CA ILE A 28 1.65 -0.06 -3.73
C ILE A 28 0.41 0.32 -4.54
N GLY A 29 0.36 -0.13 -5.81
CA GLY A 29 -0.77 0.17 -6.70
C GLY A 29 -0.61 1.42 -7.56
N THR A 30 0.49 2.16 -7.44
CA THR A 30 0.74 3.40 -8.22
C THR A 30 0.77 3.19 -9.73
N ARG A 31 1.04 1.97 -10.20
CA ARG A 31 1.01 1.59 -11.63
C ARG A 31 -0.33 0.97 -12.07
N GLY A 32 -1.36 1.01 -11.22
CA GLY A 32 -2.65 0.36 -11.47
C GLY A 32 -2.59 -1.17 -11.47
N THR A 33 -1.49 -1.75 -10.98
CA THR A 33 -1.25 -3.21 -10.97
C THR A 33 -1.92 -3.93 -9.80
N TRP A 34 -2.56 -3.18 -8.90
CA TRP A 34 -3.22 -3.71 -7.72
C TRP A 34 -4.72 -3.47 -7.80
N GLY A 35 -5.48 -4.51 -7.47
CA GLY A 35 -6.93 -4.46 -7.46
C GLY A 35 -7.51 -5.09 -6.20
N ILE A 36 -8.51 -4.43 -5.62
CA ILE A 36 -9.31 -4.95 -4.51
C ILE A 36 -10.75 -5.05 -5.02
N ASN A 37 -11.34 -6.25 -4.96
CA ASN A 37 -12.70 -6.52 -5.44
C ASN A 37 -12.95 -6.05 -6.90
N GLY A 38 -11.98 -6.27 -7.79
CA GLY A 38 -12.07 -5.88 -9.20
C GLY A 38 -11.92 -4.38 -9.48
N LYS A 39 -11.66 -3.56 -8.46
CA LYS A 39 -11.38 -2.12 -8.60
C LYS A 39 -9.90 -1.85 -8.41
N MET A 40 -9.35 -0.94 -9.19
CA MET A 40 -7.99 -0.44 -8.98
C MET A 40 -7.85 0.11 -7.57
N ALA A 41 -6.75 -0.23 -6.92
CA ALA A 41 -6.50 0.16 -5.54
C ALA A 41 -5.07 0.66 -5.37
N ILE A 42 -4.93 1.71 -4.57
CA ILE A 42 -3.66 2.13 -3.98
C ILE A 42 -3.69 1.71 -2.52
N ILE A 43 -2.56 1.21 -2.01
CA ILE A 43 -2.45 0.84 -0.61
C ILE A 43 -1.22 1.55 -0.05
N LEU A 44 -1.43 2.38 0.96
CA LEU A 44 -0.35 2.98 1.76
C LEU A 44 0.04 1.99 2.83
N ILE A 45 1.34 1.80 3.05
CA ILE A 45 1.89 0.83 3.98
C ILE A 45 2.94 1.49 4.86
N ALA A 46 2.82 1.30 6.16
CA ALA A 46 3.83 1.73 7.12
C ALA A 46 4.02 0.68 8.22
N PHE A 47 5.14 0.76 8.95
CA PHE A 47 5.52 -0.24 9.95
C PHE A 47 5.23 0.23 11.39
N THR A 48 4.79 1.47 11.56
CA THR A 48 4.34 2.03 12.83
C THR A 48 3.01 2.80 12.66
N ILE A 49 2.30 3.03 13.76
CA ILE A 49 1.07 3.84 13.78
C ILE A 49 1.36 5.31 13.42
N PRO A 50 2.36 5.99 14.01
CA PRO A 50 2.67 7.37 13.65
C PRO A 50 2.96 7.54 12.16
N ASP A 51 3.75 6.63 11.57
CA ASP A 51 4.12 6.72 10.16
C ASP A 51 2.89 6.63 9.26
N ILE A 52 1.99 5.66 9.50
CA ILE A 52 0.79 5.51 8.64
C ILE A 52 -0.18 6.68 8.82
N MET A 53 -0.24 7.29 10.01
CA MET A 53 -1.06 8.48 10.24
C MET A 53 -0.56 9.67 9.41
N VAL A 54 0.74 9.93 9.45
CA VAL A 54 1.38 10.99 8.65
C VAL A 54 1.23 10.69 7.16
N PHE A 55 1.46 9.45 6.72
CA PHE A 55 1.32 9.07 5.32
C PHE A 55 -0.09 9.28 4.79
N ARG A 56 -1.10 8.98 5.61
CA ARG A 56 -2.51 9.20 5.26
C ARG A 56 -2.83 10.69 5.10
N GLU A 57 -2.25 11.55 5.94
CA GLU A 57 -2.40 12.99 5.86
C GLU A 57 -1.69 13.56 4.62
N MET A 58 -0.44 13.16 4.36
CA MET A 58 0.32 13.56 3.17
C MET A 58 -0.40 13.25 1.85
N HIS A 59 -1.19 12.18 1.82
CA HIS A 59 -1.95 11.76 0.66
C HIS A 59 -3.43 12.21 0.67
N ASN A 60 -3.82 13.05 1.62
CA ASN A 60 -5.19 13.57 1.76
C ASN A 60 -6.27 12.47 1.81
N VAL A 61 -6.00 11.39 2.53
CA VAL A 61 -6.92 10.23 2.70
C VAL A 61 -7.23 9.97 4.16
N VAL A 62 -7.32 11.04 4.96
CA VAL A 62 -7.46 11.02 6.44
C VAL A 62 -8.69 10.23 6.91
N GLU A 63 -9.76 10.19 6.13
CA GLU A 63 -10.97 9.45 6.47
C GLU A 63 -10.84 7.93 6.23
N ASN A 64 -9.83 7.49 5.47
CA ASN A 64 -9.68 6.09 5.16
C ASN A 64 -9.19 5.31 6.40
N PRO A 65 -9.80 4.15 6.71
CA PRO A 65 -9.49 3.41 7.92
C PRO A 65 -8.08 2.81 7.86
N ILE A 66 -7.36 2.92 8.98
CA ILE A 66 -6.07 2.25 9.16
C ILE A 66 -6.34 0.80 9.57
N ARG A 67 -5.83 -0.15 8.79
CA ARG A 67 -5.86 -1.58 9.08
C ARG A 67 -4.55 -1.99 9.73
N LYS A 68 -4.63 -2.68 10.87
CA LYS A 68 -3.48 -3.43 11.41
C LYS A 68 -3.46 -4.81 10.78
N VAL A 69 -2.37 -5.16 10.11
CA VAL A 69 -2.21 -6.46 9.47
C VAL A 69 -1.11 -7.24 10.17
N LYS A 70 -1.44 -8.48 10.54
CA LYS A 70 -0.48 -9.46 11.05
C LYS A 70 -0.33 -10.55 9.99
N TYR A 71 0.90 -10.85 9.60
CA TYR A 71 1.18 -11.91 8.64
C TYR A 71 2.50 -12.58 8.99
N LYS A 72 2.49 -13.91 9.18
CA LYS A 72 3.65 -14.66 9.69
C LYS A 72 4.24 -14.00 10.95
N ASN A 73 5.49 -13.56 10.90
CA ASN A 73 6.21 -12.90 11.99
C ASN A 73 6.27 -11.37 11.86
N ILE A 74 5.54 -10.76 10.92
CA ILE A 74 5.51 -9.30 10.74
C ILE A 74 4.17 -8.69 11.14
N VAL A 75 4.23 -7.42 11.54
CA VAL A 75 3.06 -6.56 11.75
C VAL A 75 3.30 -5.28 10.96
N TYR A 76 2.29 -4.84 10.23
CA TYR A 76 2.31 -3.57 9.51
C TYR A 76 0.92 -2.91 9.55
N PHE A 77 0.87 -1.65 9.13
CA PHE A 77 -0.35 -0.87 9.03
C PHE A 77 -0.57 -0.49 7.58
N ALA A 78 -1.83 -0.56 7.15
CA ALA A 78 -2.19 -0.28 5.77
C ALA A 78 -3.47 0.54 5.66
N VAL A 79 -3.51 1.42 4.66
CA VAL A 79 -4.69 2.19 4.27
C VAL A 79 -5.02 1.88 2.82
N ASN A 80 -6.24 1.42 2.58
CA ASN A 80 -6.70 1.13 1.22
C ASN A 80 -7.40 2.36 0.64
N ILE A 81 -7.08 2.67 -0.61
CA ILE A 81 -7.65 3.75 -1.38
C ILE A 81 -8.24 3.12 -2.63
N VAL A 82 -9.56 3.05 -2.67
CA VAL A 82 -10.33 2.38 -3.73
C VAL A 82 -11.34 3.31 -4.41
N GLU A 83 -11.47 4.54 -3.90
CA GLU A 83 -12.30 5.55 -4.55
C GLU A 83 -11.60 6.03 -5.83
N LYS A 84 -12.26 5.83 -6.98
CA LYS A 84 -11.67 6.10 -8.30
C LYS A 84 -11.05 7.50 -8.40
N LYS A 85 -11.76 8.53 -7.94
CA LYS A 85 -11.26 9.92 -7.97
C LYS A 85 -9.96 10.09 -7.19
N GLN A 86 -9.87 9.48 -6.00
CA GLN A 86 -8.67 9.53 -5.17
C GLN A 86 -7.52 8.71 -5.77
N VAL A 87 -7.84 7.52 -6.32
CA VAL A 87 -6.85 6.69 -7.02
C VAL A 87 -6.27 7.42 -8.23
N ASP A 88 -7.13 8.00 -9.07
CA ASP A 88 -6.72 8.76 -10.25
C ASP A 88 -5.89 9.99 -9.86
N TYR A 89 -6.30 10.72 -8.82
CA TYR A 89 -5.55 11.85 -8.27
C TYR A 89 -4.13 11.45 -7.84
N LEU A 90 -4.00 10.38 -7.06
CA LEU A 90 -2.71 9.91 -6.58
C LEU A 90 -1.83 9.40 -7.73
N ILE A 91 -2.38 8.64 -8.68
CA ILE A 91 -1.63 8.17 -9.85
C ILE A 91 -1.08 9.35 -10.65
N ASN A 92 -1.87 10.42 -10.82
CA ASN A 92 -1.42 11.60 -11.56
C ASN A 92 -0.39 12.41 -10.77
N PHE A 93 -0.60 12.63 -9.47
CA PHE A 93 0.38 13.30 -8.59
C PHE A 93 1.77 12.64 -8.66
N TRP A 94 1.82 11.31 -8.68
CA TRP A 94 3.06 10.53 -8.79
C TRP A 94 3.64 10.41 -10.20
N LYS A 95 2.89 10.80 -11.25
CA LYS A 95 3.44 10.90 -12.61
C LYS A 95 4.12 12.25 -12.83
N GLU A 96 3.68 13.28 -12.11
CA GLU A 96 4.15 14.65 -12.25
C GLU A 96 5.36 14.97 -11.36
N ASN A 97 5.66 14.12 -10.36
CA ASN A 97 6.80 14.22 -9.44
C ASN A 97 7.66 12.95 -9.46
#